data_AF-A0A0S7Y0T8-F1
#
_entry.id   AF-A0A0S7Y0T8-F1
#
_cell.length_a   1.000
_cell.length_b   1.000
_cell.length_c   1.000
_cell.angle_alpha   90.00
_cell.angle_beta   90.00
_cell.angle_gamma   90.00
#
_symmetry.space_group_name_H-M   'P 1'
#
loop_
_entity.id
_entity.type
_entity.pdbx_description
1 polymer ?
#
loop_
_entity_poly.entity_id
_entity_poly.type
_entity_poly.pdbx_seq_one_letter_code
_entity_poly.pdbx_strand_id
1 'polypeptide(L)'
;MKNIQESKHPSLYINYTINSINKDEIEEFCEYISEIDQIRGVFFYFHTPYYGYDDLYIEPIERNEILYKLLNYKKKYEILNSRTGLKSALSNDWKRPLDICYVYEKGKMYKCCRFPEDPELCQNCGYLSYAEIGQTLKLKPSAILNALKYF
;
A
#
# COMPACT_ATOMS: atom_id res chain seq x y z
N MET A 1 -11.82 18.31 -7.96
CA MET A 1 -10.66 18.02 -8.83
C MET A 1 -9.87 19.25 -9.26
N LYS A 2 -10.47 20.46 -9.28
CA LYS A 2 -9.81 21.72 -9.66
C LYS A 2 -8.38 21.93 -9.11
N ASN A 3 -8.17 21.74 -7.80
CA ASN A 3 -6.83 21.91 -7.19
C ASN A 3 -5.75 20.98 -7.77
N ILE A 4 -6.12 19.75 -8.15
CA ILE A 4 -5.19 18.80 -8.77
C ILE A 4 -4.92 19.22 -10.22
N GLN A 5 -5.97 19.54 -10.97
CA GLN A 5 -5.87 19.93 -12.39
C GLN A 5 -5.11 21.24 -12.61
N GLU A 6 -5.21 22.18 -11.67
CA GLU A 6 -4.49 23.47 -11.73
C GLU A 6 -3.08 23.40 -11.09
N SER A 7 -2.73 22.28 -10.45
CA SER A 7 -1.43 22.12 -9.82
C SER A 7 -0.32 22.05 -10.85
N LYS A 8 0.75 22.82 -10.62
CA LYS A 8 2.00 22.77 -11.38
C LYS A 8 3.06 21.88 -10.73
N HIS A 9 2.72 21.20 -9.64
CA HIS A 9 3.67 20.33 -8.94
C HIS A 9 4.00 19.12 -9.84
N PRO A 10 5.28 18.78 -10.06
CA PRO A 10 5.68 17.74 -11.00
C PRO A 10 5.30 16.32 -10.54
N SER A 11 5.02 16.16 -9.24
CA SER A 11 4.86 14.85 -8.61
C SER A 11 3.64 14.85 -7.69
N LEU A 12 2.46 14.50 -8.22
CA LEU A 12 1.28 14.23 -7.40
C LEU A 12 1.01 12.73 -7.41
N TYR A 13 0.80 12.17 -6.22
CA TYR A 13 0.54 10.76 -6.02
C TYR A 13 -0.67 10.59 -5.10
N ILE A 14 -1.39 9.48 -5.25
CA ILE A 14 -2.50 9.14 -4.37
C ILE A 14 -2.13 7.96 -3.49
N ASN A 15 -2.36 8.10 -2.19
CA ASN A 15 -2.43 6.95 -1.29
C ASN A 15 -3.90 6.54 -1.15
N TYR A 16 -4.23 5.31 -1.51
CA TYR A 16 -5.57 4.77 -1.43
C TYR A 16 -5.62 3.67 -0.37
N THR A 17 -6.47 3.81 0.65
CA THR A 17 -6.67 2.77 1.67
C THR A 17 -7.92 1.97 1.36
N ILE A 18 -7.71 0.70 1.02
CA ILE A 18 -8.75 -0.27 0.71
C ILE A 18 -9.37 -0.81 2.00
N ASN A 19 -10.69 -0.80 2.08
CA ASN A 19 -11.50 -1.35 3.17
C ASN A 19 -12.73 -2.09 2.60
N SER A 20 -13.51 -2.73 3.46
CA SER A 20 -14.71 -3.48 3.09
C SER A 20 -15.73 -2.67 2.26
N ILE A 21 -15.81 -1.35 2.48
CA ILE A 21 -16.80 -0.46 1.85
C ILE A 21 -16.38 -0.13 0.41
N ASN A 22 -15.09 0.13 0.18
CA ASN A 22 -14.59 0.65 -1.10
C ASN A 22 -13.79 -0.38 -1.93
N LYS A 23 -13.73 -1.65 -1.51
CA LYS A 23 -12.93 -2.71 -2.17
C LYS A 23 -13.37 -3.01 -3.61
N ASP A 24 -14.63 -2.76 -3.93
CA ASP A 24 -15.19 -3.05 -5.26
C ASP A 24 -15.10 -1.85 -6.22
N GLU A 25 -14.68 -0.68 -5.73
CA GLU A 25 -14.54 0.56 -6.52
C GLU A 25 -13.14 0.75 -7.12
N ILE A 26 -12.21 -0.18 -6.88
CA ILE A 26 -10.78 0.00 -7.21
C ILE A 26 -10.54 0.20 -8.72
N GLU A 27 -11.25 -0.55 -9.58
CA GLU A 27 -11.06 -0.44 -11.04
C GLU A 27 -11.61 0.87 -11.56
N GLU A 28 -12.86 1.21 -11.21
CA GLU A 28 -13.50 2.48 -11.58
C GLU A 28 -12.67 3.67 -11.10
N PHE A 29 -12.15 3.61 -9.88
CA PHE A 29 -11.24 4.61 -9.36
C PHE A 29 -9.96 4.73 -10.20
N CYS A 30 -9.33 3.60 -10.57
CA CYS A 30 -8.12 3.59 -11.39
C CYS A 30 -8.38 4.15 -12.80
N GLU A 31 -9.54 3.85 -13.39
CA GLU A 31 -9.97 4.39 -14.68
C GLU A 31 -10.12 5.91 -14.57
N TYR A 32 -10.87 6.39 -13.59
CA TYR A 32 -11.08 7.83 -13.38
C TYR A 32 -9.77 8.61 -13.19
N ILE A 33 -8.87 8.12 -12.34
CA ILE A 33 -7.60 8.82 -12.10
C ILE A 33 -6.63 8.73 -13.26
N SER A 34 -6.76 7.74 -14.14
CA SER A 34 -5.90 7.60 -15.32
C SER A 34 -6.15 8.68 -16.37
N GLU A 35 -7.31 9.34 -16.32
CA GLU A 35 -7.66 10.47 -17.18
C GLU A 35 -7.11 11.82 -16.67
N ILE A 36 -6.43 11.84 -15.52
CA ILE A 36 -5.92 13.07 -14.89
C ILE A 36 -4.39 13.11 -14.99
N ASP A 37 -3.88 13.85 -15.97
CA ASP A 37 -2.44 13.94 -16.30
C ASP A 37 -1.52 14.33 -15.14
N GLN A 38 -2.01 15.12 -14.18
CA GLN A 38 -1.21 15.56 -13.04
C GLN A 38 -0.90 14.44 -12.05
N ILE A 39 -1.69 13.35 -12.03
CA ILE A 39 -1.51 12.23 -11.11
C ILE A 39 -0.49 11.26 -11.72
N ARG A 40 0.63 11.06 -11.02
CA ARG A 40 1.74 10.21 -11.44
C ARG A 40 1.58 8.74 -11.04
N GLY A 41 0.62 8.44 -10.18
CA GLY A 41 0.27 7.08 -9.82
C GLY A 41 -0.42 6.95 -8.45
N VAL A 42 -0.88 5.73 -8.19
CA VAL A 42 -1.61 5.38 -6.97
C VAL A 42 -0.84 4.31 -6.21
N PHE A 43 -0.65 4.51 -4.91
CA PHE A 43 -0.16 3.50 -3.99
C PHE A 43 -1.30 3.02 -3.11
N PHE A 44 -1.56 1.71 -3.13
CA PHE A 44 -2.60 1.10 -2.33
C PHE A 44 -2.08 0.64 -0.96
N TYR A 45 -2.97 0.77 0.01
CA TYR A 45 -2.89 0.27 1.38
C TYR A 45 -4.15 -0.55 1.67
N PHE A 46 -4.12 -1.36 2.71
CA PHE A 46 -5.34 -1.88 3.35
C PHE A 46 -5.59 -1.14 4.66
N HIS A 47 -6.85 -1.08 5.07
CA HIS A 47 -7.21 -0.75 6.44
C HIS A 47 -6.51 -1.73 7.40
N THR A 48 -5.93 -1.19 8.47
CA THR A 48 -5.28 -2.01 9.51
C THR A 48 -6.15 -1.94 10.77
N PRO A 49 -6.63 -3.08 11.31
CA PRO A 49 -7.57 -3.13 12.43
C PRO A 49 -6.88 -2.84 13.78
N TYR A 50 -6.28 -1.65 13.92
CA TYR A 50 -5.51 -1.25 15.10
C TYR A 50 -6.31 -1.27 16.40
N TYR A 51 -7.62 -1.09 16.30
CA TYR A 51 -8.53 -0.93 17.44
C TYR A 51 -9.58 -2.04 17.47
N GLY A 52 -9.27 -3.19 16.87
CA GLY A 52 -10.19 -4.30 16.67
C GLY A 52 -10.71 -4.39 15.24
N TYR A 53 -11.43 -5.47 14.97
CA TYR A 53 -12.09 -5.74 13.70
C TYR A 53 -13.38 -4.93 13.63
N ASP A 54 -13.37 -3.85 12.85
CA ASP A 54 -14.52 -2.97 12.64
C ASP A 54 -15.19 -3.23 11.28
N ASP A 55 -16.20 -2.43 10.95
CA ASP A 55 -16.93 -2.56 9.69
C ASP A 55 -16.05 -2.30 8.46
N LEU A 56 -14.83 -1.76 8.60
CA LEU A 56 -13.87 -1.51 7.51
C LEU A 56 -12.93 -2.70 7.26
N TYR A 57 -12.93 -3.69 8.15
CA TYR A 57 -12.05 -4.84 8.07
C TYR A 57 -12.32 -5.69 6.82
N ILE A 58 -11.25 -6.19 6.22
CA ILE A 58 -11.29 -7.10 5.06
C ILE A 58 -10.77 -8.45 5.49
N GLU A 59 -11.56 -9.50 5.25
CA GLU A 59 -11.17 -10.87 5.55
C GLU A 59 -9.95 -11.32 4.72
N PRO A 60 -9.09 -12.20 5.25
CA PRO A 60 -7.87 -12.62 4.57
C PRO A 60 -8.07 -13.18 3.15
N ILE A 61 -9.18 -13.88 2.91
CA ILE A 61 -9.52 -14.44 1.59
C ILE A 61 -9.79 -13.30 0.60
N GLU A 62 -10.68 -12.36 0.94
CA GLU A 62 -10.99 -11.20 0.10
C GLU A 62 -9.76 -10.31 -0.13
N ARG A 63 -8.92 -10.17 0.89
CA ARG A 63 -7.66 -9.43 0.77
C ARG A 63 -6.76 -10.04 -0.31
N ASN A 64 -6.68 -11.37 -0.39
CA ASN A 64 -5.90 -12.05 -1.43
C ASN A 64 -6.51 -11.85 -2.82
N GLU A 65 -7.83 -11.91 -2.95
CA GLU A 65 -8.53 -11.61 -4.21
C GLU A 65 -8.24 -10.19 -4.69
N ILE A 66 -8.27 -9.20 -3.79
CA ILE A 66 -7.93 -7.81 -4.09
C ILE A 66 -6.46 -7.69 -4.54
N LEU A 67 -5.52 -8.36 -3.86
CA LEU A 67 -4.12 -8.37 -4.28
C LEU A 67 -3.92 -8.96 -5.68
N TYR A 68 -4.68 -10.00 -6.06
CA TYR A 68 -4.69 -10.54 -7.42
C TYR A 68 -5.27 -9.54 -8.43
N LYS A 69 -6.36 -8.83 -8.08
CA LYS A 69 -6.90 -7.74 -8.88
C LYS A 69 -5.86 -6.64 -9.10
N LEU A 70 -5.19 -6.17 -8.05
CA LEU A 70 -4.11 -5.16 -8.15
C LEU A 70 -2.94 -5.61 -9.04
N LEU A 71 -2.54 -6.88 -8.99
CA LEU A 71 -1.52 -7.43 -9.90
C LEU A 71 -1.94 -7.38 -11.37
N ASN A 72 -3.24 -7.50 -11.66
CA ASN A 72 -3.78 -7.37 -13.01
C ASN A 72 -3.94 -5.90 -13.42
N TYR A 73 -4.49 -5.06 -12.54
CA TYR A 73 -4.69 -3.63 -12.77
C TYR A 73 -3.38 -2.88 -13.00
N LYS A 74 -2.28 -3.28 -12.34
CA LYS A 74 -0.95 -2.70 -12.59
C LYS A 74 -0.47 -2.84 -14.05
N LYS A 75 -1.03 -3.79 -14.83
CA LYS A 75 -0.71 -3.93 -16.26
C LYS A 75 -1.37 -2.84 -17.11
N LYS A 76 -2.41 -2.18 -16.59
CA LYS A 76 -3.23 -1.17 -17.28
C LYS A 76 -3.04 0.24 -16.71
N TYR A 77 -2.87 0.37 -15.40
CA TYR A 77 -2.84 1.65 -14.68
C TYR A 77 -1.51 1.87 -13.95
N GLU A 78 -1.16 3.13 -13.67
CA GLU A 78 0.03 3.52 -12.92
C GLU A 78 -0.11 3.24 -11.40
N ILE A 79 -0.05 1.95 -11.05
CA ILE A 79 -0.03 1.48 -9.66
C ILE A 79 1.42 1.43 -9.17
N LEU A 80 1.69 2.04 -8.02
CA LEU A 80 3.00 2.18 -7.41
C LEU A 80 3.32 1.09 -6.38
N ASN A 81 2.47 0.10 -6.18
CA ASN A 81 2.87 -1.15 -5.52
C ASN A 81 3.66 -2.01 -6.55
N SER A 82 4.84 -2.53 -6.21
CA SER A 82 5.62 -3.39 -7.10
C SER A 82 5.01 -4.78 -7.19
N ARG A 83 5.29 -5.50 -8.30
CA ARG A 83 4.86 -6.90 -8.45
C ARG A 83 5.41 -7.78 -7.33
N THR A 84 6.63 -7.54 -6.88
CA THR A 84 7.25 -8.27 -5.77
C THR A 84 6.66 -7.91 -4.42
N GLY A 85 6.32 -6.64 -4.18
CA GLY A 85 5.67 -6.23 -2.93
C GLY A 85 4.26 -6.77 -2.83
N LEU A 86 3.47 -6.71 -3.91
CA LEU A 86 2.13 -7.35 -3.96
C LEU A 86 2.20 -8.87 -3.76
N LYS A 87 3.19 -9.54 -4.36
CA LYS A 87 3.41 -10.99 -4.12
C LYS A 87 3.86 -11.29 -2.70
N SER A 88 4.68 -10.42 -2.10
CA SER A 88 5.08 -10.54 -0.70
C SER A 88 3.90 -10.32 0.24
N ALA A 89 2.97 -9.44 -0.13
CA ALA A 89 1.74 -9.23 0.60
C ALA A 89 0.82 -10.46 0.55
N LEU A 90 0.75 -11.13 -0.61
CA LEU A 90 0.03 -12.40 -0.79
C LEU A 90 0.63 -13.53 0.04
N SER A 91 1.96 -13.69 0.04
CA SER A 91 2.61 -14.73 0.85
C SER A 91 2.54 -14.44 2.35
N ASN A 92 2.45 -13.16 2.71
CA ASN A 92 2.34 -12.67 4.09
C ASN A 92 3.43 -13.21 5.03
N ASP A 93 4.60 -13.53 4.50
CA ASP A 93 5.68 -14.25 5.20
C ASP A 93 6.93 -13.38 5.43
N TRP A 94 6.86 -12.09 5.13
CA TRP A 94 8.00 -11.20 5.34
C TRP A 94 8.26 -10.95 6.83
N LYS A 95 9.54 -10.79 7.18
CA LYS A 95 9.99 -10.49 8.54
C LYS A 95 9.32 -9.21 9.05
N ARG A 96 8.66 -9.32 10.20
CA ARG A 96 8.09 -8.20 10.97
C ARG A 96 8.58 -8.31 12.43
N PRO A 97 8.80 -7.18 13.12
CA PRO A 97 8.82 -5.80 12.61
C PRO A 97 10.00 -5.55 11.66
N LEU A 98 9.86 -4.58 10.75
CA LEU A 98 10.99 -4.11 9.93
C LEU A 98 11.96 -3.26 10.77
N ASP A 99 13.25 -3.37 10.44
CA ASP A 99 14.33 -2.69 11.17
C ASP A 99 14.56 -1.23 10.74
N ILE A 100 13.94 -0.80 9.62
CA ILE A 100 14.23 0.48 8.96
C ILE A 100 13.17 1.57 9.20
N CYS A 101 11.96 1.21 9.59
CA CYS A 101 10.87 2.16 9.81
C CYS A 101 10.71 2.40 11.32
N TYR A 102 10.53 3.65 11.72
CA TYR A 102 10.23 4.01 13.10
C TYR A 102 9.14 5.08 13.14
N VAL A 103 8.24 4.97 14.11
CA VAL A 103 7.22 5.96 14.41
C VAL A 103 7.57 6.61 15.73
N TYR A 104 7.58 7.94 15.76
CA TYR A 104 7.74 8.71 16.99
C TYR A 104 6.40 9.31 17.41
N GLU A 105 6.02 9.07 18.66
CA GLU A 105 4.81 9.66 19.23
C GLU A 105 5.01 9.92 20.72
N LYS A 106 4.77 11.16 21.15
CA LYS A 106 4.76 11.57 22.57
C LYS A 106 6.00 11.11 23.36
N GLY A 107 7.20 11.33 22.83
CA GLY A 107 8.45 10.94 23.52
C GLY A 107 8.84 9.47 23.36
N LYS A 108 7.98 8.64 22.76
CA LYS A 108 8.24 7.21 22.56
C LYS A 108 8.55 6.93 21.09
N MET A 109 9.57 6.11 20.87
CA MET A 109 9.90 5.56 19.56
C MET A 109 9.34 4.14 19.44
N TYR A 110 8.69 3.85 18.32
CA TYR A 110 8.14 2.54 18.01
C TYR A 110 8.80 2.02 16.74
N LYS A 111 9.31 0.80 16.79
CA LYS A 111 9.91 0.13 15.63
C LYS A 111 8.82 -0.35 14.68
N CYS A 112 9.02 -0.22 13.38
CA CYS A 112 8.05 -0.50 12.32
C CYS A 112 6.79 0.37 12.40
N CYS A 113 5.83 0.05 13.26
CA CYS A 113 4.58 0.79 13.46
C CYS A 113 4.29 0.98 14.96
N ARG A 114 3.11 1.50 15.33
CA ARG A 114 2.72 1.71 16.75
C ARG A 114 2.49 0.42 17.55
N PHE A 115 2.30 -0.71 16.89
CA PHE A 115 1.96 -2.00 17.51
C PHE A 115 2.85 -3.16 17.03
N PRO A 116 4.18 -3.04 17.13
CA PRO A 116 5.09 -4.05 16.58
C PRO A 116 5.15 -5.35 17.38
N GLU A 117 4.68 -5.31 18.63
CA GLU A 117 4.68 -6.44 19.56
C GLU A 117 3.43 -7.33 19.45
N ASP A 118 2.50 -7.00 18.56
CA ASP A 118 1.28 -7.77 18.30
C ASP A 118 1.44 -8.57 16.99
N PRO A 119 1.76 -9.88 17.05
CA PRO A 119 1.99 -10.68 15.87
C PRO A 119 0.71 -10.91 15.05
N GLU A 120 -0.45 -10.99 15.69
CA GLU A 120 -1.73 -11.22 15.02
C GLU A 120 -2.13 -9.99 14.21
N LEU A 121 -2.07 -8.81 14.83
CA LEU A 121 -2.26 -7.55 14.12
C LEU A 121 -1.23 -7.37 13.01
N CYS A 122 0.01 -7.78 13.25
CA CYS A 122 1.04 -7.77 12.21
C CYS A 122 0.64 -8.63 11.01
N GLN A 123 0.02 -9.80 11.17
CA GLN A 123 -0.50 -10.60 10.05
C GLN A 123 -1.59 -9.86 9.26
N ASN A 124 -2.37 -9.01 9.94
CA ASN A 124 -3.40 -8.17 9.33
C ASN A 124 -2.88 -6.79 8.89
N CYS A 125 -1.57 -6.51 8.98
CA CYS A 125 -0.98 -5.22 8.67
C CYS A 125 -1.36 -4.74 7.26
N GLY A 126 -2.01 -3.60 7.15
CA GLY A 126 -2.43 -3.02 5.87
C GLY A 126 -1.39 -2.12 5.19
N TYR A 127 -0.24 -1.92 5.82
CA TYR A 127 0.87 -1.18 5.24
C TYR A 127 1.62 -1.98 4.17
N LEU A 128 1.09 -1.96 2.94
CA LEU A 128 1.75 -2.57 1.78
C LEU A 128 3.13 -1.96 1.52
N SER A 129 3.39 -0.71 1.95
CA SER A 129 4.71 -0.09 1.90
C SER A 129 5.78 -0.87 2.68
N TYR A 130 5.43 -1.54 3.78
CA TYR A 130 6.40 -2.40 4.49
C TYR A 130 6.73 -3.66 3.69
N ALA A 131 5.76 -4.25 3.00
CA ALA A 131 6.06 -5.33 2.07
C ALA A 131 6.98 -4.84 0.94
N GLU A 132 6.75 -3.64 0.39
CA GLU A 132 7.64 -3.04 -0.62
C GLU A 132 9.05 -2.83 -0.11
N ILE A 133 9.21 -2.13 1.02
CA ILE A 133 10.51 -1.82 1.62
C ILE A 133 11.26 -3.13 1.93
N GLY A 134 10.58 -4.12 2.49
CA GLY A 134 11.17 -5.43 2.75
C GLY A 134 11.72 -6.11 1.49
N GLN A 135 11.05 -5.97 0.34
CA GLN A 135 11.54 -6.50 -0.93
C GLN A 135 12.64 -5.64 -1.56
N THR A 136 12.60 -4.32 -1.39
CA THR A 136 13.67 -3.41 -1.82
C THR A 136 14.96 -3.68 -1.06
N LEU A 137 14.90 -3.91 0.26
CA LEU A 137 16.06 -4.27 1.07
C LEU A 137 16.66 -5.64 0.71
N LYS A 138 15.84 -6.54 0.14
CA LYS A 138 16.30 -7.81 -0.45
C LYS A 138 16.82 -7.64 -1.89
N LEU A 139 16.99 -6.40 -2.34
CA LEU A 139 17.45 -6.02 -3.68
C LEU A 139 16.63 -6.65 -4.81
N LYS A 140 15.32 -6.85 -4.61
CA LYS A 140 14.46 -7.40 -5.66
C LYS A 140 14.31 -6.38 -6.79
N PRO A 141 14.63 -6.72 -8.06
CA PRO A 141 14.68 -5.75 -9.14
C PRO A 141 13.38 -4.96 -9.34
N SER A 142 12.21 -5.61 -9.32
CA SER A 142 10.94 -4.90 -9.49
C SER A 142 10.59 -3.98 -8.32
N ALA A 143 11.07 -4.27 -7.10
CA ALA A 143 10.87 -3.38 -5.96
C ALA A 143 11.78 -2.15 -6.07
N ILE A 144 13.06 -2.34 -6.44
CA ILE A 144 14.02 -1.26 -6.68
C ILE A 144 13.53 -0.33 -7.81
N LEU A 145 13.24 -0.88 -8.98
CA LEU A 145 12.79 -0.08 -10.14
C LEU A 145 11.53 0.71 -9.82
N ASN A 146 10.64 0.14 -9.02
CA ASN A 146 9.41 0.79 -8.62
C ASN A 146 9.66 1.87 -7.54
N ALA A 147 10.59 1.67 -6.62
CA ALA A 147 11.01 2.70 -5.66
C ALA A 147 11.62 3.93 -6.36
N LEU A 148 12.33 3.72 -7.47
CA LEU A 148 12.87 4.83 -8.28
C LEU A 148 11.79 5.68 -8.96
N LYS A 149 10.54 5.21 -9.10
CA LYS A 149 9.44 6.02 -9.67
C LYS A 149 9.02 7.22 -8.79
N TYR A 150 9.48 7.27 -7.54
CA TYR A 150 9.18 8.34 -6.60
C TYR A 150 10.15 9.53 -6.67
N PHE A 151 11.25 9.40 -7.41
CA PHE A 151 12.30 10.41 -7.56
C PHE A 151 12.36 10.89 -9.01
#